data_AF-A0AAU7LG28-F1
#
_entry.id   AF-A0AAU7LG28-F1
#
_cell.length_a   1.000
_cell.length_b   1.000
_cell.length_c   1.000
_cell.angle_alpha   90.00
_cell.angle_beta   90.00
_cell.angle_gamma   90.00
#
_symmetry.space_group_name_H-M   'P 1'
#
loop_
_entity.id
_entity.type
_entity.pdbx_description
1 polymer ?
#
loop_
_entity_poly.entity_id
_entity_poly.type
_entity_poly.pdbx_seq_one_letter_code
_entity_poly.pdbx_strand_id
1 'polypeptide(L)'
;MSADYRIRHLALTETHILLTLADGRTLREPIRRHIRLEKASPAEREQWQLVDDDHGVVWPALLAPSAAGMLNVRDLLWDAHYEGALAALRAVEWKLESLPQREQELVALWRMEADINNGGFMQFLCNWGDPTCQLALLALGKIGAARTRAILADMRGLVDRFEAAPEVIELNDIYGAMTEAEQARLHALDEAYFDYPDDLARLGLAYYD
;
A
#
# COMPACT_ATOMS: atom_id res chain seq x y z
N MET A 1 -7.35 14.10 -17.45
CA MET A 1 -5.94 13.83 -17.81
C MET A 1 -5.26 13.46 -16.51
N SER A 2 -4.57 12.32 -16.43
CA SER A 2 -3.80 11.96 -15.23
C SER A 2 -2.64 12.96 -15.08
N ALA A 3 -2.32 13.35 -13.85
CA ALA A 3 -1.26 14.30 -13.58
C ALA A 3 0.12 13.72 -13.92
N ASP A 4 1.04 14.57 -14.38
CA ASP A 4 2.40 14.19 -14.72
C ASP A 4 3.29 14.31 -13.48
N TYR A 5 3.55 13.20 -12.81
CA TYR A 5 4.32 13.18 -11.57
C TYR A 5 5.84 13.04 -11.79
N ARG A 6 6.33 13.15 -13.03
CA ARG A 6 7.78 13.05 -13.30
C ARG A 6 8.58 14.06 -12.50
N ILE A 7 9.70 13.61 -11.95
CA ILE A 7 10.66 14.45 -11.23
C ILE A 7 11.32 15.40 -12.23
N ARG A 8 11.16 16.71 -12.01
CA ARG A 8 11.83 17.78 -12.79
C ARG A 8 13.05 18.34 -12.08
N HIS A 9 13.01 18.35 -10.76
CA HIS A 9 14.12 18.80 -9.95
C HIS A 9 14.23 17.96 -8.69
N LEU A 10 15.46 17.60 -8.33
CA LEU A 10 15.80 16.94 -7.07
C LEU A 10 16.93 17.75 -6.44
N ALA A 11 16.71 18.17 -5.19
CA ALA A 11 17.73 18.79 -4.36
C ALA A 11 17.81 18.07 -3.02
N LEU A 12 18.99 18.06 -2.42
CA LEU A 12 19.24 17.47 -1.12
C LEU A 12 19.61 18.55 -0.12
N THR A 13 19.07 18.42 1.08
CA THR A 13 19.51 19.16 2.26
C THR A 13 20.13 18.19 3.25
N GLU A 14 20.60 18.68 4.39
CA GLU A 14 21.09 17.80 5.46
C GLU A 14 20.03 16.79 5.93
N THR A 15 18.74 17.17 5.88
CA THR A 15 17.65 16.42 6.52
C THR A 15 16.55 15.94 5.57
N HIS A 16 16.49 16.44 4.34
CA HIS A 16 15.40 16.18 3.39
C HIS A 16 15.87 16.02 1.95
N ILE A 17 15.15 15.19 1.22
CA ILE A 17 15.08 15.13 -0.24
C ILE A 17 13.94 16.07 -0.67
N LEU A 18 14.25 17.03 -1.53
CA LEU A 18 13.30 18.01 -2.06
C LEU A 18 13.06 17.66 -3.53
N LEU A 19 11.81 17.43 -3.90
CA LEU A 19 11.42 17.03 -5.25
C LEU A 19 10.43 18.04 -5.82
N THR A 20 10.65 18.49 -7.03
CA THR A 20 9.66 19.26 -7.80
C THR A 20 9.19 18.40 -8.97
N LEU A 21 7.88 18.18 -9.04
CA LEU A 21 7.24 17.34 -10.05
C LEU A 21 6.78 18.17 -11.26
N ALA A 22 6.50 17.50 -12.38
CA ALA A 22 6.12 18.16 -13.62
C ALA A 22 4.74 18.86 -13.55
N ASP A 23 3.85 18.41 -12.66
CA ASP A 23 2.57 19.04 -12.35
C ASP A 23 2.69 20.29 -11.44
N GLY A 24 3.91 20.65 -11.03
CA GLY A 24 4.19 21.79 -10.17
C GLY A 24 4.15 21.50 -8.66
N ARG A 25 3.78 20.28 -8.24
CA ARG A 25 3.84 19.90 -6.82
C ARG A 25 5.29 19.85 -6.34
N THR A 26 5.49 20.15 -5.05
CA THR A 26 6.77 19.98 -4.37
C THR A 26 6.61 19.00 -3.21
N LEU A 27 7.46 17.97 -3.17
CA LEU A 27 7.51 17.00 -2.09
C LEU A 27 8.76 17.25 -1.23
N ARG A 28 8.63 16.95 0.06
CA ARG A 28 9.69 17.07 1.05
C ARG A 28 9.79 15.77 1.83
N GLU A 29 10.69 14.89 1.42
CA GLU A 29 10.84 13.57 2.02
C GLU A 29 11.99 13.56 3.03
N PRO A 30 11.76 13.27 4.32
CA PRO A 30 12.80 13.23 5.33
C PRO A 30 13.83 12.11 5.08
N ILE A 31 15.12 12.46 5.03
CA ILE A 31 16.22 11.50 4.82
C ILE A 31 16.22 10.39 5.88
N ARG A 32 15.81 10.69 7.12
CA ARG A 32 15.72 9.72 8.23
C ARG A 32 14.79 8.53 7.99
N ARG A 33 13.87 8.61 7.02
CA ARG A 33 13.01 7.49 6.60
C ARG A 33 13.78 6.48 5.72
N HIS A 34 14.94 6.86 5.20
CA HIS A 34 15.77 6.04 4.32
C HIS A 34 17.12 5.78 4.97
N ILE A 35 17.25 4.70 5.74
CA ILE A 35 18.44 4.37 6.55
C ILE A 35 19.77 4.42 5.78
N ARG A 36 19.76 4.10 4.49
CA ARG A 36 20.96 4.16 3.63
C ARG A 36 21.36 5.60 3.31
N LEU A 37 20.39 6.48 3.03
CA LEU A 37 20.65 7.89 2.80
C LEU A 37 21.04 8.59 4.10
N GLU A 38 20.41 8.25 5.21
CA GLU A 38 20.74 8.80 6.53
C GLU A 38 22.22 8.55 6.89
N LYS A 39 22.71 7.33 6.62
CA LYS A 39 24.11 6.95 6.87
C LYS A 39 25.12 7.44 5.83
N ALA A 40 24.66 7.82 4.64
CA ALA A 40 25.52 8.29 3.56
C ALA A 40 26.07 9.69 3.85
N SER A 41 27.30 9.94 3.41
CA SER A 41 27.89 11.27 3.37
C SER A 41 27.16 12.18 2.38
N PRO A 42 27.24 13.52 2.52
CA PRO A 42 26.66 14.43 1.53
C PRO A 42 27.11 14.15 0.10
N ALA A 43 28.39 13.82 -0.12
CA ALA A 43 28.92 13.51 -1.44
C ALA A 43 28.30 12.24 -2.06
N GLU A 44 28.06 11.21 -1.26
CA GLU A 44 27.38 9.97 -1.73
C GLU A 44 25.90 10.21 -2.03
N ARG A 45 25.23 11.08 -1.27
CA ARG A 45 23.83 11.45 -1.51
C ARG A 45 23.66 12.20 -2.83
N GLU A 46 24.67 12.93 -3.31
CA GLU A 46 24.60 13.59 -4.61
C GLU A 46 24.74 12.63 -5.80
N GLN A 47 25.12 11.36 -5.59
CA GLN A 47 25.32 10.36 -6.65
C GLN A 47 24.02 9.59 -6.98
N TRP A 48 22.96 10.31 -7.31
CA TRP A 48 21.66 9.73 -7.68
C TRP A 48 21.44 9.65 -9.19
N GLN A 49 20.51 8.79 -9.60
CA GLN A 49 20.04 8.67 -10.99
C GLN A 49 18.52 8.48 -11.02
N LEU A 50 17.85 8.96 -12.07
CA LEU A 50 16.42 8.73 -12.28
C LEU A 50 16.18 7.37 -12.94
N VAL A 51 15.06 6.73 -12.56
CA VAL A 51 14.54 5.47 -13.10
C VAL A 51 13.00 5.55 -13.19
N ASP A 52 12.35 4.47 -13.64
CA ASP A 52 10.88 4.39 -13.77
C ASP A 52 10.27 5.59 -14.52
N ASP A 53 10.82 5.91 -15.69
CA ASP A 53 10.40 7.07 -16.51
C ASP A 53 10.37 8.38 -15.72
N ASP A 54 11.43 8.67 -14.97
CA ASP A 54 11.60 9.84 -14.10
C ASP A 54 10.68 9.88 -12.86
N HIS A 55 10.12 8.76 -12.42
CA HIS A 55 9.33 8.68 -11.18
C HIS A 55 10.14 8.12 -10.00
N GLY A 56 11.16 7.32 -10.30
CA GLY A 56 12.04 6.68 -9.33
C GLY A 56 13.40 7.34 -9.23
N VAL A 57 14.04 7.19 -8.07
CA VAL A 57 15.42 7.64 -7.82
C VAL A 57 16.23 6.49 -7.22
N VAL A 58 17.42 6.25 -7.77
CA VAL A 58 18.39 5.28 -7.26
C VAL A 58 19.67 5.97 -6.83
N TRP A 59 20.36 5.36 -5.87
CA TRP A 59 21.72 5.72 -5.45
C TRP A 59 22.60 4.47 -5.60
N PRO A 60 23.20 4.24 -6.79
CA PRO A 60 23.87 2.98 -7.11
C PRO A 60 25.02 2.62 -6.16
N ALA A 61 25.67 3.63 -5.57
CA ALA A 61 26.73 3.43 -4.58
C ALA A 61 26.20 2.94 -3.21
N LEU A 62 24.92 3.17 -2.91
CA LEU A 62 24.30 2.85 -1.62
C LEU A 62 23.48 1.56 -1.66
N LEU A 63 22.87 1.24 -2.81
CA LEU A 63 22.06 0.05 -3.01
C LEU A 63 22.07 -0.33 -4.50
N ALA A 64 22.05 -1.64 -4.79
CA ALA A 64 21.85 -2.14 -6.15
C ALA A 64 20.58 -1.52 -6.76
N PRO A 65 20.66 -0.90 -7.95
CA PRO A 65 19.51 -0.26 -8.59
C PRO A 65 18.35 -1.23 -8.83
N SER A 66 17.13 -0.78 -8.54
CA SER A 66 15.88 -1.43 -8.93
C SER A 66 15.18 -0.63 -10.02
N ALA A 67 14.25 -1.25 -10.74
CA ALA A 67 13.48 -0.56 -11.79
C ALA A 67 12.62 0.57 -11.23
N ALA A 68 11.98 0.35 -10.07
CA ALA A 68 11.11 1.33 -9.41
C ALA A 68 11.88 2.45 -8.67
N GLY A 69 13.15 2.23 -8.34
CA GLY A 69 13.95 3.12 -7.52
C GLY A 69 14.04 2.70 -6.05
N MET A 70 14.97 3.31 -5.32
CA MET A 70 15.00 3.25 -3.86
C MET A 70 13.96 4.20 -3.24
N LEU A 71 13.57 5.23 -3.99
CA LEU A 71 12.48 6.16 -3.70
C LEU A 71 11.67 6.32 -4.97
N ASN A 72 10.33 6.30 -4.88
CA ASN A 72 9.44 6.57 -6.01
C ASN A 72 8.39 7.60 -5.60
N VAL A 73 8.17 8.60 -6.45
CA VAL A 73 7.24 9.71 -6.15
C VAL A 73 5.78 9.26 -6.12
N ARG A 74 5.42 8.20 -6.84
CA ARG A 74 4.07 7.65 -6.80
C ARG A 74 3.78 7.04 -5.43
N ASP A 75 4.74 6.30 -4.88
CA ASP A 75 4.63 5.74 -3.54
C ASP A 75 4.47 6.86 -2.50
N LEU A 76 5.29 7.91 -2.56
CA LEU A 76 5.18 9.06 -1.64
C LEU A 76 3.83 9.78 -1.72
N LEU A 77 3.32 9.98 -2.93
CA LEU A 77 2.01 10.61 -3.14
C LEU A 77 0.87 9.70 -2.68
N TRP A 78 1.00 8.39 -2.88
CA TRP A 78 0.02 7.41 -2.45
C TRP A 78 -0.02 7.27 -0.93
N ASP A 79 1.14 7.23 -0.28
CA ASP A 79 1.26 7.30 1.17
C ASP A 79 0.59 8.56 1.72
N ALA A 80 0.72 9.71 1.05
CA ALA A 80 0.05 10.94 1.46
C ALA A 80 -1.49 10.85 1.39
N HIS A 81 -2.06 10.11 0.44
CA HIS A 81 -3.50 9.82 0.42
C HIS A 81 -3.92 8.97 1.61
N TYR A 82 -3.13 7.95 1.95
CA TYR A 82 -3.36 7.13 3.14
C TYR A 82 -3.24 7.92 4.43
N GLU A 83 -2.17 8.69 4.60
CA GLU A 83 -1.97 9.56 5.77
C GLU A 83 -3.15 10.54 5.92
N GLY A 84 -3.62 11.13 4.81
CA GLY A 84 -4.79 12.01 4.80
C GLY A 84 -6.09 11.31 5.22
N ALA A 85 -6.36 10.12 4.68
CA ALA A 85 -7.55 9.35 5.01
C ALA A 85 -7.54 8.87 6.48
N LEU A 86 -6.38 8.42 6.99
CA LEU A 86 -6.20 8.05 8.39
C LEU A 86 -6.34 9.25 9.34
N ALA A 87 -5.85 10.43 8.94
CA ALA A 87 -6.05 11.66 9.70
C ALA A 87 -7.54 12.04 9.77
N ALA A 88 -8.28 11.91 8.67
CA ALA A 88 -9.72 12.12 8.63
C ALA A 88 -10.45 11.10 9.54
N LEU A 89 -10.07 9.82 9.47
CA LEU A 89 -10.60 8.77 10.33
C LEU A 89 -10.40 9.08 11.81
N ARG A 90 -9.21 9.53 12.19
CA ARG A 90 -8.90 9.95 13.56
C ARG A 90 -9.76 11.14 14.00
N ALA A 91 -10.03 12.08 13.11
CA ALA A 91 -10.87 13.25 13.40
C ALA A 91 -12.34 12.90 13.68
N VAL A 92 -12.82 11.75 13.19
CA VAL A 92 -14.15 11.20 13.49
C VAL A 92 -14.12 10.07 14.52
N GLU A 93 -13.12 10.08 15.42
CA GLU A 93 -12.98 9.10 16.50
C GLU A 93 -12.94 7.64 16.02
N TRP A 94 -12.29 7.39 14.89
CA TRP A 94 -12.11 6.06 14.29
C TRP A 94 -13.38 5.40 13.75
N LYS A 95 -14.47 6.16 13.60
CA LYS A 95 -15.74 5.69 13.02
C LYS A 95 -15.68 5.75 11.50
N LEU A 96 -15.35 4.63 10.86
CA LEU A 96 -15.18 4.53 9.41
C LEU A 96 -16.42 5.02 8.66
N GLU A 97 -17.60 4.62 9.11
CA GLU A 97 -18.90 4.96 8.53
C GLU A 97 -19.23 6.46 8.58
N SER A 98 -18.51 7.23 9.40
CA SER A 98 -18.66 8.69 9.49
C SER A 98 -17.85 9.44 8.42
N LEU A 99 -17.00 8.74 7.67
CA LEU A 99 -16.22 9.34 6.59
C LEU A 99 -17.01 9.37 5.26
N PRO A 100 -16.69 10.30 4.34
CA PRO A 100 -17.15 10.18 2.97
C PRO A 100 -16.60 8.91 2.31
N GLN A 101 -17.29 8.41 1.29
CA GLN A 101 -16.99 7.12 0.66
C GLN A 101 -15.53 7.00 0.18
N ARG A 102 -14.97 8.08 -0.38
CA ARG A 102 -13.57 8.10 -0.86
C ARG A 102 -12.59 7.78 0.26
N GLU A 103 -12.73 8.42 1.41
CA GLU A 103 -11.86 8.21 2.56
C GLU A 103 -12.08 6.84 3.20
N GLN A 104 -13.32 6.31 3.19
CA GLN A 104 -13.57 4.94 3.60
C GLN A 104 -12.79 3.94 2.75
N GLU A 105 -12.81 4.12 1.42
CA GLU A 105 -12.10 3.25 0.46
C GLU A 105 -10.59 3.30 0.68
N LEU A 106 -10.01 4.49 0.85
CA LEU A 106 -8.58 4.66 1.14
C LEU A 106 -8.17 4.01 2.47
N VAL A 107 -8.99 4.14 3.52
CA VAL A 107 -8.73 3.47 4.81
C VAL A 107 -8.79 1.96 4.65
N ALA A 108 -9.74 1.42 3.90
CA ALA A 108 -9.87 -0.01 3.68
C ALA A 108 -8.67 -0.59 2.91
N LEU A 109 -8.21 0.11 1.86
CA LEU A 109 -6.99 -0.27 1.13
C LEU A 109 -5.76 -0.23 2.05
N TRP A 110 -5.59 0.83 2.83
CA TRP A 110 -4.46 0.92 3.78
C TRP A 110 -4.48 -0.21 4.82
N ARG A 111 -5.65 -0.51 5.41
CA ARG A 111 -5.79 -1.60 6.40
C ARG A 111 -5.45 -2.95 5.79
N MET A 112 -5.90 -3.20 4.56
CA MET A 112 -5.57 -4.40 3.80
C MET A 112 -4.06 -4.50 3.57
N GLU A 113 -3.43 -3.46 3.02
CA GLU A 113 -1.98 -3.48 2.78
C GLU A 113 -1.19 -3.65 4.08
N ALA A 114 -1.55 -2.91 5.13
CA ALA A 114 -0.84 -2.96 6.40
C ALA A 114 -0.92 -4.35 7.05
N ASP A 115 -2.10 -4.94 7.18
CA ASP A 115 -2.26 -6.19 7.92
C ASP A 115 -1.90 -7.42 7.11
N ILE A 116 -2.16 -7.44 5.80
CA ILE A 116 -1.73 -8.58 4.98
C ILE A 116 -0.20 -8.64 4.94
N ASN A 117 0.50 -7.51 4.74
CA ASN A 117 1.96 -7.50 4.79
C ASN A 117 2.53 -7.85 6.17
N ASN A 118 1.79 -7.62 7.27
CA ASN A 118 2.28 -7.88 8.62
C ASN A 118 1.99 -9.31 9.12
N GLY A 119 0.87 -9.92 8.71
CA GLY A 119 0.45 -11.24 9.23
C GLY A 119 -0.54 -11.97 8.34
N GLY A 120 -0.58 -11.66 7.05
CA GLY A 120 -1.43 -12.31 6.06
C GLY A 120 -2.92 -11.92 6.15
N PHE A 121 -3.71 -12.52 5.28
CA PHE A 121 -5.15 -12.26 5.17
C PHE A 121 -5.91 -12.41 6.49
N MET A 122 -5.56 -13.41 7.31
CA MET A 122 -6.27 -13.61 8.59
C MET A 122 -6.07 -12.46 9.56
N GLN A 123 -4.88 -11.83 9.60
CA GLN A 123 -4.69 -10.64 10.43
C GLN A 123 -5.63 -9.51 9.98
N PHE A 124 -5.71 -9.26 8.67
CA PHE A 124 -6.59 -8.24 8.11
C PHE A 124 -8.07 -8.52 8.42
N LEU A 125 -8.53 -9.75 8.19
CA LEU A 125 -9.91 -10.13 8.44
C LEU A 125 -10.26 -10.06 9.92
N CYS A 126 -9.42 -10.58 10.81
CA CYS A 126 -9.68 -10.59 12.24
C CYS A 126 -9.67 -9.18 12.87
N ASN A 127 -8.82 -8.27 12.38
CA ASN A 127 -8.74 -6.92 12.91
C ASN A 127 -9.89 -6.02 12.45
N TRP A 128 -10.34 -6.18 11.20
CA TRP A 128 -11.25 -5.19 10.56
C TRP A 128 -12.57 -5.75 10.06
N GLY A 129 -12.71 -7.08 10.07
CA GLY A 129 -13.90 -7.78 9.66
C GLY A 129 -14.19 -7.74 8.16
N ASP A 130 -15.19 -8.54 7.82
CA ASP A 130 -15.76 -8.68 6.48
C ASP A 130 -16.18 -7.35 5.84
N PRO A 131 -16.90 -6.43 6.51
CA PRO A 131 -17.30 -5.16 5.88
C PRO A 131 -16.12 -4.35 5.34
N THR A 132 -14.99 -4.35 6.05
CA THR A 132 -13.76 -3.68 5.57
C THR A 132 -13.13 -4.44 4.40
N CYS A 133 -13.15 -5.77 4.42
CA CYS A 133 -12.69 -6.61 3.31
C CYS A 133 -13.49 -6.34 2.02
N GLN A 134 -14.83 -6.27 2.12
CA GLN A 134 -15.71 -5.96 0.98
C GLN A 134 -15.46 -4.55 0.44
N LEU A 135 -15.21 -3.58 1.32
CA LEU A 135 -14.87 -2.23 0.93
C LEU A 135 -13.50 -2.16 0.20
N ALA A 136 -12.51 -2.92 0.66
CA ALA A 136 -11.22 -3.05 -0.04
C ALA A 136 -11.39 -3.70 -1.42
N LEU A 137 -12.19 -4.77 -1.54
CA LEU A 137 -12.53 -5.40 -2.83
C LEU A 137 -13.20 -4.42 -3.81
N LEU A 138 -14.12 -3.59 -3.31
CA LEU A 138 -14.76 -2.54 -4.09
C LEU A 138 -13.74 -1.51 -4.57
N ALA A 139 -12.89 -1.01 -3.68
CA ALA A 139 -11.88 0.00 -3.97
C ALA A 139 -10.83 -0.51 -4.98
N LEU A 140 -10.33 -1.74 -4.81
CA LEU A 140 -9.44 -2.40 -5.77
C LEU A 140 -10.09 -2.52 -7.16
N GLY A 141 -11.40 -2.81 -7.20
CA GLY A 141 -12.16 -2.84 -8.44
C GLY A 141 -12.23 -1.49 -9.13
N LYS A 142 -12.40 -0.40 -8.37
CA LYS A 142 -12.46 0.98 -8.90
C LYS A 142 -11.13 1.44 -9.50
N ILE A 143 -10.02 1.16 -8.83
CA ILE A 143 -8.68 1.54 -9.32
C ILE A 143 -8.15 0.61 -10.41
N GLY A 144 -8.83 -0.52 -10.68
CA GLY A 144 -8.42 -1.48 -11.70
C GLY A 144 -7.30 -2.44 -11.30
N ALA A 145 -7.07 -2.63 -9.99
CA ALA A 145 -6.10 -3.59 -9.45
C ALA A 145 -6.67 -5.03 -9.52
N ALA A 146 -6.81 -5.53 -10.74
CA ALA A 146 -7.56 -6.75 -11.03
C ALA A 146 -6.95 -8.01 -10.41
N ARG A 147 -5.61 -8.13 -10.36
CA ARG A 147 -4.93 -9.30 -9.81
C ARG A 147 -4.96 -9.26 -8.29
N THR A 148 -4.65 -8.12 -7.68
CA THR A 148 -4.75 -7.96 -6.22
C THR A 148 -6.19 -8.20 -5.75
N ARG A 149 -7.19 -7.69 -6.48
CA ARG A 149 -8.60 -7.95 -6.19
C ARG A 149 -8.95 -9.43 -6.29
N ALA A 150 -8.48 -10.12 -7.33
CA ALA A 150 -8.75 -11.54 -7.50
C ALA A 150 -8.17 -12.38 -6.36
N ILE A 151 -6.94 -12.06 -5.91
CA ILE A 151 -6.31 -12.73 -4.77
C ILE A 151 -7.12 -12.50 -3.49
N LEU A 152 -7.48 -11.25 -3.19
CA LEU A 152 -8.29 -10.94 -2.02
C LEU A 152 -9.66 -11.61 -2.06
N ALA A 153 -10.27 -11.70 -3.24
CA ALA A 153 -11.56 -12.36 -3.43
C ALA A 153 -11.45 -13.88 -3.21
N ASP A 154 -10.38 -14.51 -3.69
CA ASP A 154 -10.10 -15.93 -3.46
C ASP A 154 -9.86 -16.21 -1.97
N MET A 155 -9.07 -15.36 -1.29
CA MET A 155 -8.85 -15.46 0.17
C MET A 155 -10.17 -15.36 0.94
N ARG A 156 -11.01 -14.41 0.54
CA ARG A 156 -12.35 -14.24 1.11
C ARG A 156 -13.25 -15.45 0.84
N GLY A 157 -13.22 -16.00 -0.38
CA GLY A 157 -14.01 -17.18 -0.73
C GLY A 157 -13.68 -18.42 0.11
N LEU A 158 -12.44 -18.54 0.61
CA LEU A 158 -12.08 -19.61 1.55
C LEU A 158 -12.78 -19.47 2.90
N VAL A 159 -13.17 -18.26 3.30
CA VAL A 159 -13.84 -18.03 4.59
C VAL A 159 -15.37 -18.07 4.51
N ASP A 160 -15.95 -17.95 3.32
CA ASP A 160 -17.41 -17.90 3.11
C ASP A 160 -18.16 -19.09 3.75
N ARG A 161 -17.56 -20.29 3.73
CA ARG A 161 -18.20 -21.48 4.32
C ARG A 161 -18.37 -21.39 5.85
N PHE A 162 -17.60 -20.52 6.51
CA PHE A 162 -17.61 -20.38 7.96
C PHE A 162 -18.65 -19.37 8.47
N GLU A 163 -19.26 -18.56 7.60
CA GLU A 163 -20.28 -17.57 8.01
C GLU A 163 -21.47 -18.21 8.76
N ALA A 164 -21.75 -19.50 8.47
CA ALA A 164 -22.82 -20.27 9.13
C ALA A 164 -22.29 -21.51 9.88
N ALA A 165 -20.97 -21.66 10.05
CA ALA A 165 -20.38 -22.83 10.66
C ALA A 165 -20.46 -22.75 12.20
N PRO A 166 -21.15 -23.70 12.88
CA PRO A 166 -21.34 -23.63 14.33
C PRO A 166 -20.05 -23.81 15.14
N GLU A 167 -19.00 -24.38 14.54
CA GLU A 167 -17.67 -24.53 15.14
C GLU A 167 -16.84 -23.24 15.15
N VAL A 168 -17.24 -22.21 14.39
CA VAL A 168 -16.59 -20.89 14.36
C VAL A 168 -17.43 -19.92 15.18
N ILE A 169 -16.91 -19.51 16.33
CA ILE A 169 -17.60 -18.58 17.24
C ILE A 169 -17.11 -17.15 16.96
N GLU A 170 -15.81 -17.00 16.69
CA GLU A 170 -15.14 -15.75 16.37
C GLU A 170 -14.28 -15.90 15.10
N LEU A 171 -13.94 -14.78 14.44
CA LEU A 171 -13.09 -14.81 13.23
C LEU A 171 -11.73 -15.51 13.44
N ASN A 172 -11.20 -15.45 14.66
CA ASN A 172 -9.93 -16.10 15.01
C ASN A 172 -10.01 -17.64 15.00
N ASP A 173 -11.21 -18.24 15.10
CA ASP A 173 -11.38 -19.70 15.07
C ASP A 173 -11.25 -20.27 13.65
N ILE A 174 -11.45 -19.43 12.62
CA ILE A 174 -11.53 -19.83 11.21
C ILE A 174 -10.28 -20.61 10.79
N TYR A 175 -9.09 -20.09 11.11
CA TYR A 175 -7.85 -20.74 10.68
C TYR A 175 -7.70 -22.15 11.27
N GLY A 176 -8.09 -22.35 12.53
CA GLY A 176 -8.09 -23.66 13.18
C GLY A 176 -9.16 -24.61 12.64
N ALA A 177 -10.26 -24.08 12.09
CA ALA A 177 -11.36 -24.85 11.50
C ALA A 177 -11.14 -25.15 9.99
N MET A 178 -10.12 -24.57 9.37
CA MET A 178 -9.70 -24.90 8.01
C MET A 178 -9.03 -26.27 7.93
N THR A 179 -9.30 -26.98 6.84
CA THR A 179 -8.54 -28.18 6.46
C THR A 179 -7.11 -27.81 6.08
N GLU A 180 -6.19 -28.78 6.12
CA GLU A 180 -4.79 -28.56 5.71
C GLU A 180 -4.69 -28.02 4.27
N ALA A 181 -5.58 -28.46 3.37
CA ALA A 181 -5.62 -27.99 1.99
C ALA A 181 -6.07 -26.52 1.88
N GLU A 182 -7.03 -26.09 2.70
CA GLU A 182 -7.48 -24.69 2.77
C GLU A 182 -6.39 -23.80 3.36
N GLN A 183 -5.70 -24.23 4.42
CA GLN A 183 -4.57 -23.50 4.99
C GLN A 183 -3.43 -23.35 3.97
N ALA A 184 -3.09 -24.44 3.27
CA ALA A 184 -2.07 -24.39 2.21
C ALA A 184 -2.48 -23.47 1.06
N ARG A 185 -3.77 -23.45 0.68
CA ARG A 185 -4.28 -22.54 -0.34
C ARG A 185 -4.23 -21.08 0.12
N LEU A 186 -4.60 -20.80 1.37
CA LEU A 186 -4.55 -19.45 1.93
C LEU A 186 -3.11 -18.94 1.97
N HIS A 187 -2.17 -19.75 2.44
CA HIS A 187 -0.75 -19.41 2.44
C HIS A 187 -0.23 -19.09 1.03
N ALA A 188 -0.59 -19.90 0.03
CA ALA A 188 -0.20 -19.63 -1.36
C ALA A 188 -0.79 -18.32 -1.92
N LEU A 189 -1.97 -17.92 -1.44
CA LEU A 189 -2.57 -16.63 -1.80
C LEU A 189 -1.85 -15.47 -1.11
N ASP A 190 -1.48 -15.60 0.16
CA ASP A 190 -0.67 -14.60 0.87
C ASP A 190 0.67 -14.39 0.15
N GLU A 191 1.38 -15.45 -0.23
CA GLU A 191 2.61 -15.35 -1.02
C GLU A 191 2.39 -14.65 -2.37
N ALA A 192 1.30 -14.98 -3.07
CA ALA A 192 0.95 -14.31 -4.33
C ALA A 192 0.61 -12.82 -4.14
N TYR A 193 0.10 -12.43 -2.97
CA TYR A 193 -0.10 -11.03 -2.61
C TYR A 193 1.24 -10.33 -2.35
N PHE A 194 2.19 -11.00 -1.68
CA PHE A 194 3.53 -10.46 -1.37
C PHE A 194 4.41 -10.23 -2.61
N ASP A 195 4.06 -10.81 -3.75
CA ASP A 195 4.64 -10.49 -5.05
C ASP A 195 4.23 -9.09 -5.58
N TYR A 196 3.34 -8.37 -4.86
CA TYR A 196 2.78 -7.08 -5.25
C TYR A 196 2.26 -7.06 -6.69
N PRO A 197 1.26 -7.90 -7.01
CA PRO A 197 0.92 -8.20 -8.39
C PRO A 197 0.41 -6.99 -9.14
N ASP A 198 -0.21 -5.99 -8.51
CA ASP A 198 -0.55 -4.73 -9.14
C ASP A 198 0.10 -3.54 -8.42
N ASP A 199 0.54 -2.55 -9.19
CA ASP A 199 1.09 -1.29 -8.69
C ASP A 199 -0.05 -0.39 -8.18
N LEU A 200 -0.37 -0.54 -6.89
CA LEU A 200 -1.47 0.17 -6.25
C LEU A 200 -1.23 1.68 -6.19
N ALA A 201 0.01 2.14 -6.04
CA ALA A 201 0.31 3.56 -6.04
C ALA A 201 -0.02 4.21 -7.38
N ARG A 202 0.44 3.62 -8.50
CA ARG A 202 0.13 4.11 -9.84
C ARG A 202 -1.36 4.04 -10.18
N LEU A 203 -2.02 2.92 -9.85
CA LEU A 203 -3.45 2.74 -10.13
C LEU A 203 -4.32 3.64 -9.26
N GLY A 204 -3.98 3.76 -7.97
CA GLY A 204 -4.66 4.60 -7.01
C GLY A 204 -4.59 6.08 -7.39
N LEU A 205 -3.39 6.59 -7.70
CA LEU A 205 -3.22 7.96 -8.16
C LEU A 205 -3.94 8.25 -9.49
N ALA A 206 -4.02 7.27 -10.39
CA ALA A 206 -4.78 7.45 -11.63
C ALA A 206 -6.29 7.64 -11.40
N TYR A 207 -6.81 7.21 -10.25
CA TYR A 207 -8.24 7.24 -9.91
C TYR A 207 -8.62 8.31 -8.88
N TYR A 208 -7.81 8.49 -7.83
CA TYR A 208 -8.14 9.32 -6.66
C TYR A 208 -7.58 10.74 -6.69
N ASP A 209 -6.79 11.08 -7.71
CA ASP A 209 -6.02 12.32 -7.85
C ASP A 209 -6.50 13.21 -8.99
#